data_AF-A0A5E4K0Y8-F1
#
_entry.id   AF-A0A5E4K0Y8-F1
#
_cell.length_a   1.000
_cell.length_b   1.000
_cell.length_c   1.000
_cell.angle_alpha   90.00
_cell.angle_beta   90.00
_cell.angle_gamma   90.00
#
_symmetry.space_group_name_H-M   'P 1'
#
loop_
_entity.id
_entity.type
_entity.pdbx_description
1 polymer ?
#
loop_
_entity_poly.entity_id
_entity_poly.type
_entity_poly.pdbx_seq_one_letter_code
_entity_poly.pdbx_strand_id
1 'polypeptide(L)'
;MEKIKAYLVGETISSADSEAFSLYEKSRFGEISGEKIQYSIAETLYLVEKEKMEVFSNKKKFSKKDFIEKCGKIDKKINVKYPVFKDLREKGYIIKTALKFGADFRVYDKGAKVGEEHAKWIVFTDHESKRLTWHEFSAKNRVAHSTKKNLLLAIVDEEGDVSYYEVKWIKP
;
A
#
# COMPACT_ATOMS: atom_id res chain seq x y z
N MET A 1 -0.07 -11.38 -21.93
CA MET A 1 -1.13 -10.96 -20.99
C MET A 1 -1.50 -9.54 -21.35
N GLU A 2 -2.78 -9.24 -21.53
CA GLU A 2 -3.23 -7.87 -21.82
C GLU A 2 -3.02 -6.98 -20.59
N LYS A 3 -2.67 -5.72 -20.80
CA LYS A 3 -2.45 -4.76 -19.70
C LYS A 3 -3.80 -4.27 -19.20
N ILE A 4 -3.98 -4.24 -17.88
CA ILE A 4 -5.20 -3.74 -17.24
C ILE A 4 -5.31 -2.23 -17.51
N LYS A 5 -6.44 -1.76 -18.03
CA LYS A 5 -6.73 -0.34 -18.19
C LYS A 5 -7.40 0.17 -16.93
N ALA A 6 -6.73 1.10 -16.24
CA ALA A 6 -7.27 1.77 -15.07
C ALA A 6 -7.52 3.25 -15.35
N TYR A 7 -8.53 3.81 -14.71
CA TYR A 7 -8.94 5.20 -14.88
C TYR A 7 -8.78 5.94 -13.55
N LEU A 8 -8.07 7.07 -13.59
CA LEU A 8 -7.94 8.01 -12.49
C LEU A 8 -9.05 9.07 -12.62
N VAL A 9 -9.97 9.08 -11.66
CA VAL A 9 -11.04 10.08 -11.54
C VAL A 9 -10.94 10.73 -10.17
N GLY A 10 -10.60 12.02 -10.12
CA GLY A 10 -10.24 12.70 -8.88
C GLY A 10 -8.97 12.10 -8.28
N GLU A 11 -9.12 11.40 -7.16
CA GLU A 11 -8.05 10.68 -6.45
C GLU A 11 -8.25 9.16 -6.47
N THR A 12 -9.32 8.69 -7.10
CA THR A 12 -9.69 7.28 -7.15
C THR A 12 -9.19 6.65 -8.45
N ILE A 13 -8.48 5.53 -8.34
CA ILE A 13 -8.03 4.73 -9.48
C ILE A 13 -8.85 3.45 -9.51
N SER A 14 -9.52 3.17 -10.63
CA SER A 14 -10.34 1.96 -10.76
C SER A 14 -10.28 1.36 -12.16
N SER A 15 -10.55 0.06 -12.26
CA SER A 15 -10.69 -0.67 -13.53
C SER A 15 -11.92 -1.56 -13.49
N ALA A 16 -12.61 -1.68 -14.62
CA ALA A 16 -13.74 -2.59 -14.83
C ALA A 16 -13.33 -3.81 -15.68
N ASP A 17 -12.05 -3.91 -16.08
CA ASP A 17 -11.58 -4.96 -16.97
C ASP A 17 -11.64 -6.34 -16.29
N SER A 18 -11.93 -7.39 -17.05
CA SER A 18 -12.00 -8.76 -16.51
C SER A 18 -10.68 -9.23 -15.88
N GLU A 19 -9.56 -8.72 -16.40
CA GLU A 19 -8.21 -8.93 -15.93
C GLU A 19 -7.98 -8.30 -14.54
N ALA A 20 -8.66 -7.20 -14.24
CA ALA A 20 -8.62 -6.58 -12.91
C ALA A 20 -9.22 -7.50 -11.85
N PHE A 21 -10.38 -8.11 -12.14
CA PHE A 21 -11.02 -9.09 -11.26
C PHE A 21 -10.16 -10.35 -11.12
N SER A 22 -9.61 -10.85 -12.23
CA SER A 22 -8.69 -12.00 -12.21
C SER A 22 -7.44 -11.74 -11.35
N LEU A 23 -6.88 -10.52 -11.43
CA LEU A 23 -5.74 -10.10 -10.62
C LEU A 23 -6.10 -9.98 -9.14
N TYR A 24 -7.29 -9.46 -8.83
CA TYR A 24 -7.81 -9.41 -7.47
C TYR A 24 -7.93 -10.81 -6.87
N GLU A 25 -8.51 -11.78 -7.58
CA GLU A 25 -8.66 -13.15 -7.07
C GLU A 25 -7.31 -13.83 -6.82
N LYS A 26 -6.37 -13.70 -7.77
CA LYS A 26 -5.07 -14.40 -7.70
C LYS A 26 -4.08 -13.77 -6.73
N SER A 27 -4.05 -12.45 -6.63
CA SER A 27 -2.96 -11.72 -5.95
C SER A 27 -3.45 -10.65 -4.98
N ARG A 28 -4.77 -10.50 -4.85
CA ARG A 28 -5.41 -9.54 -3.94
C ARG A 28 -4.90 -8.12 -4.18
N PHE A 29 -4.78 -7.68 -5.43
CA PHE A 29 -4.58 -6.25 -5.76
C PHE A 29 -5.93 -5.54 -5.89
N GLY A 30 -6.04 -4.35 -5.29
CA GLY A 30 -7.27 -3.56 -5.25
C GLY A 30 -8.34 -4.10 -4.31
N GLU A 31 -9.46 -3.39 -4.22
CA GLU A 31 -10.65 -3.75 -3.45
C GLU A 31 -11.87 -3.66 -4.37
N ILE A 32 -12.81 -4.61 -4.23
CA ILE A 32 -14.05 -4.61 -5.00
C ILE A 32 -14.90 -3.43 -4.54
N SER A 33 -15.32 -2.58 -5.47
CA SER A 33 -16.22 -1.46 -5.25
C SER A 33 -17.28 -1.42 -6.35
N GLY A 34 -18.40 -2.12 -6.11
CA GLY A 34 -19.45 -2.33 -7.12
C GLY A 34 -18.93 -3.18 -8.28
N GLU A 35 -19.11 -2.71 -9.51
CA GLU A 35 -18.68 -3.37 -10.75
C GLU A 35 -17.24 -3.05 -11.16
N LYS A 36 -16.42 -2.56 -10.23
CA LYS A 36 -15.04 -2.15 -10.49
C LYS A 36 -14.10 -2.60 -9.38
N ILE A 37 -12.83 -2.79 -9.73
CA ILE A 37 -11.74 -2.90 -8.76
C ILE A 37 -11.14 -1.52 -8.56
N GLN A 38 -11.13 -1.04 -7.33
CA GLN A 38 -10.46 0.18 -6.92
C GLN A 38 -9.05 -0.13 -6.40
N TYR A 39 -8.06 0.63 -6.82
CA TYR A 39 -6.67 0.44 -6.43
C TYR A 39 -6.21 1.60 -5.55
N SER A 40 -5.35 1.29 -4.58
CA SER A 40 -4.55 2.31 -3.91
C SER A 40 -3.47 2.87 -4.86
N ILE A 41 -2.93 4.03 -4.52
CA ILE A 41 -1.86 4.67 -5.28
C ILE A 41 -0.62 3.78 -5.33
N ALA A 42 -0.24 3.18 -4.20
CA ALA A 42 0.92 2.29 -4.11
C ALA A 42 0.73 1.01 -4.96
N GLU A 43 -0.46 0.41 -4.94
CA GLU A 43 -0.79 -0.73 -5.81
C GLU A 43 -0.70 -0.36 -7.29
N THR A 44 -1.25 0.80 -7.67
CA THR A 44 -1.23 1.27 -9.05
C THR A 44 0.20 1.54 -9.53
N LEU A 45 1.01 2.22 -8.72
CA LEU A 45 2.42 2.47 -9.04
C LEU A 45 3.18 1.17 -9.27
N TYR A 46 2.97 0.17 -8.40
CA TYR A 46 3.59 -1.14 -8.53
C TYR A 46 3.20 -1.84 -9.84
N LEU A 47 1.90 -1.82 -10.18
CA LEU A 47 1.41 -2.46 -11.40
C LEU A 47 1.85 -1.73 -12.68
N VAL A 48 1.97 -0.40 -12.63
CA VAL A 48 2.51 0.40 -13.74
C VAL A 48 4.01 0.17 -13.90
N GLU A 49 4.78 0.08 -12.80
CA GLU A 49 6.21 -0.22 -12.83
C GLU A 49 6.47 -1.62 -13.40
N LYS A 50 5.68 -2.63 -12.99
CA LYS A 50 5.73 -4.00 -13.53
C LYS A 50 5.09 -4.16 -14.92
N GLU A 51 4.69 -3.06 -15.55
CA GLU A 51 4.06 -3.00 -16.88
C GLU A 51 2.77 -3.83 -17.04
N LYS A 52 2.07 -4.10 -15.94
CA LYS A 52 0.80 -4.86 -15.91
C LYS A 52 -0.43 -3.97 -16.04
N MET A 53 -0.28 -2.66 -15.85
CA MET A 53 -1.38 -1.71 -15.85
C MET A 53 -1.03 -0.44 -16.61
N GLU A 54 -2.03 0.14 -17.27
CA GLU A 54 -1.97 1.44 -17.91
C GLU A 54 -3.04 2.35 -17.31
N VAL A 55 -2.65 3.56 -16.92
CA VAL A 55 -3.54 4.52 -16.26
C VAL A 55 -3.96 5.62 -17.22
N PHE A 56 -5.25 5.92 -17.26
CA PHE A 56 -5.85 6.94 -18.10
C PHE A 56 -6.54 8.01 -17.24
N SER A 57 -6.53 9.26 -17.71
CA SER A 57 -7.45 10.30 -17.26
C SER A 57 -8.30 10.70 -18.45
N ASN A 58 -9.61 10.48 -18.36
CA ASN A 58 -10.55 10.60 -19.47
C ASN A 58 -10.09 9.75 -20.68
N LYS A 59 -9.61 10.39 -21.75
CA LYS A 59 -9.08 9.75 -22.96
C LYS A 59 -7.56 9.77 -23.07
N LYS A 60 -6.86 10.44 -22.14
CA LYS A 60 -5.41 10.61 -22.19
C LYS A 60 -4.73 9.56 -21.30
N LYS A 61 -3.85 8.77 -21.89
CA LYS A 61 -2.95 7.87 -21.17
C LYS A 61 -1.89 8.68 -20.42
N PHE A 62 -1.65 8.36 -19.16
CA PHE A 62 -0.51 8.91 -18.43
C PHE A 62 0.78 8.25 -18.91
N SER A 63 1.83 9.06 -19.09
CA SER A 63 3.19 8.51 -19.12
C SER A 63 3.58 8.05 -17.71
N LYS A 64 4.56 7.14 -17.59
CA LYS A 64 5.06 6.69 -16.28
C LYS A 64 5.51 7.88 -15.42
N LYS A 65 6.21 8.84 -16.02
CA LYS A 65 6.70 10.06 -15.36
C LYS A 65 5.56 10.94 -14.86
N ASP A 66 4.58 11.24 -15.72
CA ASP A 66 3.44 12.09 -15.34
C ASP A 66 2.61 11.44 -14.23
N PHE A 67 2.47 10.10 -14.27
CA PHE A 67 1.74 9.38 -13.24
C PHE A 67 2.45 9.43 -11.89
N ILE A 68 3.77 9.25 -11.84
CA ILE A 68 4.55 9.35 -10.60
C ILE A 68 4.41 10.76 -9.99
N GLU A 69 4.53 11.81 -10.81
CA GLU A 69 4.35 13.19 -10.35
C GLU A 69 2.93 13.42 -9.81
N LYS A 70 1.91 12.88 -10.48
CA LYS A 70 0.53 12.96 -10.02
C LYS A 70 0.33 12.22 -8.70
N CYS A 71 0.95 11.06 -8.50
CA CYS A 71 0.91 10.31 -7.24
C CYS A 71 1.48 11.12 -6.09
N GLY A 72 2.62 11.79 -6.28
CA GLY A 72 3.23 12.66 -5.26
C GLY A 72 2.35 13.87 -4.87
N LYS A 73 1.52 14.35 -5.79
CA LYS A 73 0.54 15.41 -5.50
C LYS A 73 -0.66 14.92 -4.68
N ILE A 74 -1.08 13.66 -4.88
CA ILE A 74 -2.22 13.07 -4.17
C ILE A 74 -1.80 12.57 -2.78
N ASP A 75 -0.71 11.82 -2.69
CA ASP A 75 -0.16 11.32 -1.43
C ASP A 75 1.27 11.83 -1.25
N LYS A 76 1.43 12.87 -0.43
CA LYS A 76 2.74 13.49 -0.14
C LYS A 76 3.75 12.53 0.48
N LYS A 77 3.30 11.40 1.04
CA LYS A 77 4.14 10.37 1.66
C LYS A 77 4.39 9.19 0.73
N ILE A 78 3.95 9.25 -0.54
CA ILE A 78 4.07 8.12 -1.46
C ILE A 78 5.51 7.72 -1.72
N ASN A 79 6.45 8.67 -1.70
CA ASN A 79 7.88 8.43 -1.81
C ASN A 79 8.44 7.52 -0.71
N VAL A 80 7.86 7.56 0.49
CA VAL A 80 8.23 6.68 1.62
C VAL A 80 7.36 5.41 1.62
N LYS A 81 6.07 5.54 1.33
CA LYS A 81 5.13 4.40 1.33
C LYS A 81 5.43 3.39 0.21
N TYR A 82 5.83 3.86 -0.97
CA TYR A 82 5.98 3.01 -2.14
C TYR A 82 7.15 2.02 -2.03
N PRO A 83 8.37 2.40 -1.60
CA PRO A 83 9.44 1.44 -1.36
C PRO A 83 9.02 0.32 -0.39
N VAL A 84 8.36 0.68 0.71
CA VAL A 84 7.83 -0.29 1.69
C VAL A 84 6.80 -1.22 1.08
N PHE A 85 5.87 -0.68 0.28
CA PHE A 85 4.87 -1.48 -0.43
C PHE A 85 5.53 -2.46 -1.40
N LYS A 86 6.49 -1.98 -2.19
CA LYS A 86 7.21 -2.75 -3.20
C LYS A 86 7.99 -3.89 -2.54
N ASP A 87 8.82 -3.60 -1.55
CA ASP A 87 9.64 -4.59 -0.84
C ASP A 87 8.78 -5.71 -0.23
N LEU A 88 7.76 -5.35 0.54
CA LEU A 88 6.87 -6.35 1.16
C LEU A 88 6.09 -7.15 0.11
N ARG A 89 5.71 -6.55 -1.02
CA ARG A 89 5.03 -7.28 -2.10
C ARG A 89 5.95 -8.24 -2.82
N GLU A 90 7.19 -7.85 -3.07
CA GLU A 90 8.21 -8.71 -3.67
C GLU A 90 8.57 -9.88 -2.74
N LYS A 91 8.52 -9.68 -1.42
CA LYS A 91 8.64 -10.75 -0.41
C LYS A 91 7.43 -11.69 -0.34
N GLY A 92 6.35 -11.41 -1.07
CA GLY A 92 5.15 -12.25 -1.18
C GLY A 92 4.06 -11.98 -0.15
N TYR A 93 4.19 -10.93 0.67
CA TYR A 93 3.14 -10.53 1.60
C TYR A 93 1.94 -9.93 0.88
N ILE A 94 0.78 -9.95 1.53
CA ILE A 94 -0.40 -9.22 1.06
C ILE A 94 -0.54 -7.91 1.81
N ILE A 95 -0.53 -6.81 1.07
CA ILE A 95 -0.55 -5.46 1.64
C ILE A 95 -1.82 -4.76 1.21
N LYS A 96 -2.49 -4.13 2.18
CA LYS A 96 -3.65 -3.27 1.97
C LYS A 96 -3.50 -1.95 2.70
N THR A 97 -4.22 -0.93 2.26
CA THR A 97 -4.29 0.34 2.98
C THR A 97 -4.88 0.13 4.38
N ALA A 98 -4.32 0.84 5.36
CA ALA A 98 -4.83 0.88 6.73
C ALA A 98 -5.31 2.27 7.14
N LEU A 99 -5.65 3.13 6.17
CA LEU A 99 -6.08 4.52 6.42
C LEU A 99 -7.22 4.61 7.45
N LYS A 100 -8.17 3.66 7.42
CA LYS A 100 -9.29 3.58 8.38
C LYS A 100 -8.86 3.38 9.85
N PHE A 101 -7.65 2.85 10.07
CA PHE A 101 -7.08 2.61 11.39
C PHE A 101 -6.09 3.71 11.81
N GLY A 102 -5.82 4.69 10.95
CA GLY A 102 -4.80 5.71 11.19
C GLY A 102 -3.36 5.19 10.98
N ALA A 103 -3.19 4.13 10.18
CA ALA A 103 -1.88 3.58 9.80
C ALA A 103 -1.70 3.58 8.29
N ASP A 104 -0.47 3.36 7.82
CA ASP A 104 -0.18 3.36 6.38
C ASP A 104 -0.67 2.06 5.72
N PHE A 105 -0.26 0.91 6.27
CA PHE A 105 -0.63 -0.39 5.72
C PHE A 105 -1.06 -1.40 6.79
N ARG A 106 -1.84 -2.37 6.34
CA ARG A 106 -2.09 -3.64 7.02
C ARG A 106 -1.50 -4.74 6.16
N VAL A 107 -0.72 -5.62 6.77
CA VAL A 107 0.01 -6.67 6.06
C VAL A 107 -0.45 -8.03 6.56
N TYR A 108 -0.79 -8.90 5.64
CA TYR A 108 -1.19 -10.28 5.88
C TYR A 108 -0.05 -11.20 5.47
N ASP A 109 0.00 -12.38 6.09
CA ASP A 109 1.01 -13.38 5.77
C ASP A 109 0.88 -13.91 4.34
N LYS A 110 1.91 -14.62 3.89
CA LYS A 110 1.98 -15.19 2.54
C LYS A 110 0.88 -16.23 2.38
N GLY A 111 0.10 -16.12 1.29
CA GLY A 111 -1.02 -17.03 1.02
C GLY A 111 -2.27 -16.78 1.85
N ALA A 112 -2.29 -15.75 2.72
CA ALA A 112 -3.43 -15.47 3.58
C ALA A 112 -4.70 -15.12 2.78
N LYS A 113 -5.85 -15.64 3.21
CA LYS A 113 -7.16 -15.29 2.68
C LYS A 113 -7.66 -14.00 3.33
N VAL A 114 -7.47 -12.88 2.62
CA VAL A 114 -7.96 -11.56 3.04
C VAL A 114 -9.47 -11.61 3.25
N GLY A 115 -9.92 -11.38 4.49
CA GLY A 115 -11.33 -11.44 4.90
C GLY A 115 -11.62 -12.56 5.90
N GLU A 116 -10.88 -13.66 5.82
CA GLU A 116 -10.95 -14.77 6.78
C GLU A 116 -9.82 -14.67 7.81
N GLU A 117 -8.62 -14.28 7.36
CA GLU A 117 -7.44 -14.15 8.20
C GLU A 117 -7.20 -12.72 8.66
N HIS A 118 -6.66 -12.59 9.87
CA HIS A 118 -6.28 -11.31 10.44
C HIS A 118 -4.93 -10.83 9.90
N ALA A 119 -4.80 -9.53 9.62
CA ALA A 119 -3.50 -8.95 9.28
C ALA A 119 -2.48 -9.22 10.41
N LYS A 120 -1.26 -9.60 10.03
CA LYS A 120 -0.11 -9.88 10.89
C LYS A 120 0.46 -8.60 11.50
N TRP A 121 0.63 -7.58 10.65
CA TRP A 121 1.21 -6.30 11.05
C TRP A 121 0.31 -5.12 10.69
N ILE A 122 0.35 -4.11 11.56
CA ILE A 122 0.01 -2.72 11.21
C ILE A 122 1.32 -1.99 10.98
N VAL A 123 1.47 -1.43 9.77
CA VAL A 123 2.71 -0.81 9.32
C VAL A 123 2.58 0.71 9.37
N PHE A 124 3.58 1.33 9.99
CA PHE A 124 3.84 2.75 9.84
C PHE A 124 5.17 2.92 9.10
N THR A 125 5.13 3.71 8.05
CA THR A 125 6.27 4.07 7.23
C THR A 125 6.84 5.39 7.73
N ASP A 126 8.16 5.55 7.80
CA ASP A 126 8.79 6.84 8.06
C ASP A 126 10.14 6.90 7.34
N HIS A 127 10.60 8.12 7.11
CA HIS A 127 11.93 8.37 6.57
C HIS A 127 12.95 8.42 7.71
N GLU A 128 14.17 7.93 7.48
CA GLU A 128 15.22 7.87 8.52
C GLU A 128 15.56 9.22 9.13
N SER A 129 15.51 10.29 8.33
CA SER A 129 15.81 11.65 8.78
C SER A 129 14.69 12.28 9.62
N LYS A 130 13.52 11.63 9.69
CA LYS A 130 12.37 12.15 10.44
C LYS A 130 12.55 11.92 11.93
N ARG A 131 12.53 13.00 12.71
CA ARG A 131 12.45 12.92 14.17
C ARG A 131 11.07 12.42 14.61
N LEU A 132 11.07 11.39 15.43
CA LEU A 132 9.86 10.82 16.05
C LEU A 132 9.89 11.11 17.55
N THR A 133 8.83 11.71 18.08
CA THR A 133 8.67 11.89 19.53
C THR A 133 8.19 10.61 20.20
N TRP A 134 8.47 10.45 21.49
CA TRP A 134 7.95 9.33 22.28
C TRP A 134 6.42 9.27 22.31
N HIS A 135 5.75 10.42 22.24
CA HIS A 135 4.29 10.49 22.16
C HIS A 135 3.76 9.91 20.85
N GLU A 136 4.36 10.28 19.71
CA GLU A 136 3.99 9.72 18.41
C GLU A 136 4.27 8.21 18.35
N PHE A 137 5.41 7.77 18.88
CA PHE A 137 5.73 6.34 18.98
C PHE A 137 4.71 5.57 19.82
N SER A 138 4.34 6.11 20.98
CA SER A 138 3.32 5.52 21.85
C SER A 138 1.94 5.48 21.17
N ALA A 139 1.57 6.53 20.43
CA ALA A 139 0.34 6.58 19.65
C ALA A 139 0.27 5.49 18.57
N LYS A 140 1.37 5.24 17.84
CA LYS A 140 1.45 4.14 16.85
C LYS A 140 1.26 2.78 17.51
N ASN A 141 1.90 2.56 18.67
CA ASN A 141 1.72 1.34 19.45
C ASN A 141 0.27 1.14 19.88
N ARG A 142 -0.39 2.20 20.35
CA ARG A 142 -1.81 2.15 20.72
C ARG A 142 -2.70 1.73 19.55
N VAL A 143 -2.45 2.22 18.34
CA VAL A 143 -3.19 1.84 17.13
C VAL A 143 -2.99 0.37 16.77
N ALA A 144 -1.75 -0.12 16.81
CA ALA A 144 -1.48 -1.54 16.54
C ALA A 144 -2.13 -2.44 17.61
N HIS A 145 -1.99 -2.07 18.88
CA HIS A 145 -2.54 -2.82 20.01
C HIS A 145 -4.08 -2.86 20.01
N SER A 146 -4.77 -1.76 19.67
CA SER A 146 -6.24 -1.75 19.59
C SER A 146 -6.79 -2.68 18.51
N THR A 147 -6.00 -3.00 17.50
CA THR A 147 -6.35 -3.96 16.45
C THR A 147 -5.87 -5.39 16.72
N LYS A 148 -5.27 -5.65 17.91
CA LYS A 148 -4.62 -6.90 18.32
C LYS A 148 -3.56 -7.37 17.32
N LYS A 149 -2.76 -6.44 16.82
CA LYS A 149 -1.71 -6.68 15.80
C LYS A 149 -0.37 -6.17 16.27
N ASN A 150 0.69 -6.75 15.74
CA ASN A 150 2.04 -6.28 15.99
C ASN A 150 2.28 -4.97 15.20
N LEU A 151 2.91 -4.01 15.85
CA LEU A 151 3.38 -2.79 15.18
C LEU A 151 4.64 -3.15 14.38
N LEU A 152 4.65 -2.77 13.10
CA LEU A 152 5.85 -2.83 12.27
C LEU A 152 6.20 -1.42 11.82
N LEU A 153 7.36 -0.92 12.25
CA LEU A 153 7.92 0.32 11.73
C LEU A 153 8.77 -0.02 10.51
N ALA A 154 8.45 0.59 9.37
CA ALA A 154 9.24 0.51 8.15
C ALA A 154 9.95 1.85 7.94
N ILE A 155 11.26 1.83 8.12
CA ILE A 155 12.12 3.02 8.00
C ILE A 155 12.79 2.97 6.64
N VAL A 156 12.58 4.01 5.84
CA VAL A 156 13.16 4.17 4.51
C VAL A 156 14.31 5.15 4.58
N ASP A 157 15.46 4.80 4.02
CA ASP A 157 16.62 5.68 3.90
C ASP A 157 16.60 6.51 2.60
N GLU A 158 17.61 7.36 2.43
CA GLU A 158 17.77 8.21 1.23
C GLU A 158 17.95 7.40 -0.07
N GLU A 159 18.43 6.16 0.01
CA GLU A 159 18.61 5.26 -1.16
C GLU A 159 17.31 4.50 -1.50
N GLY A 160 16.33 4.52 -0.60
CA GLY A 160 15.05 3.84 -0.75
C GLY A 160 15.04 2.42 -0.19
N ASP A 161 16.10 2.01 0.51
CA ASP A 161 16.16 0.74 1.21
C ASP A 161 15.30 0.78 2.48
N VAL A 162 14.75 -0.38 2.84
CA VAL A 162 13.74 -0.47 3.91
C VAL A 162 14.22 -1.34 5.06
N SER A 163 14.35 -0.73 6.23
CA SER A 163 14.58 -1.40 7.51
C SER A 163 13.28 -1.60 8.29
N TYR A 164 13.08 -2.79 8.85
CA TYR A 164 11.85 -3.15 9.57
C TYR A 164 12.12 -3.41 11.05
N TYR A 165 11.33 -2.77 11.92
CA TYR A 165 11.36 -2.97 13.36
C TYR A 165 9.99 -3.44 13.85
N GLU A 166 9.91 -4.68 14.32
CA GLU A 166 8.70 -5.19 14.97
C GLU A 166 8.71 -4.78 16.45
N VAL A 167 7.64 -4.12 16.87
CA VAL A 167 7.50 -3.63 18.25
C VAL A 167 6.36 -4.39 18.93
N LYS A 168 6.66 -4.94 20.10
CA LYS A 168 5.68 -5.63 20.95
C LYS A 168 5.55 -4.90 22.28
N TRP A 169 4.31 -4.69 22.72
CA TRP A 169 4.05 -4.18 24.05
C TRP A 169 4.28 -5.30 25.07
N ILE A 170 5.18 -5.05 26.02
CA ILE A 170 5.52 -6.01 27.07
C ILE A 170 4.93 -5.47 28.38
N LYS A 171 4.25 -6.34 29.13
CA LYS A 171 3.94 -6.12 30.55
C LYS A 171 5.00 -6.90 31.33
N PRO A 172 5.97 -6.23 31.97
CA PRO A 172 7.02 -6.88 32.76
C PRO A 172 6.46 -7.73 33.89
#